data_AF-A0A848Y497-F1
#
_entry.id   AF-A0A848Y497-F1
#
_cell.length_a   1.000
_cell.length_b   1.000
_cell.length_c   1.000
_cell.angle_alpha   90.00
_cell.angle_beta   90.00
_cell.angle_gamma   90.00
#
_symmetry.space_group_name_H-M   'P 1'
#
loop_
_entity.id
_entity.type
_entity.pdbx_description
1 polymer ?
#
loop_
_entity_poly.entity_id
_entity_poly.type
_entity_poly.pdbx_seq_one_letter_code
_entity_poly.pdbx_strand_id
1 'polypeptide(L)'
;MSSPPTVSSPLRTSGVPAHTASDLPPVVERFCRYVQIDTQSAPTSATFPSTAKQMDLSRLLVDELCAMDLADAELDEHGYVFATVPSSLPAEDAARLPTVGLVAHVDTSPDAPGANVRPLLHPDYDGAAFALPGDPAVTLDPDRQPALRAHLGHT
;
A
#
# COMPACT_ATOMS: atom_id res chain seq x y z
N MET A 1 40.29 46.39 10.05
CA MET A 1 39.61 45.56 9.04
C MET A 1 39.54 44.15 9.57
N SER A 2 38.39 43.72 10.08
CA SER A 2 38.11 42.33 10.41
C SER A 2 36.59 42.16 10.43
N SER A 3 36.06 41.49 9.42
CA SER A 3 34.62 41.20 9.29
C SER A 3 34.20 40.10 10.28
N PRO A 4 32.98 40.12 10.83
CA PRO A 4 32.49 39.07 11.72
C PRO A 4 32.02 37.83 10.91
N PRO A 5 31.95 36.64 11.54
CA PRO A 5 31.52 35.42 10.88
C PRO A 5 30.01 35.43 10.61
N THR A 6 29.64 35.02 9.40
CA THR A 6 28.26 34.81 8.94
C THR A 6 27.62 33.67 9.73
N VAL A 7 26.56 33.98 10.48
CA VAL A 7 25.69 32.99 11.12
C VAL A 7 24.91 32.28 10.01
N SER A 8 25.11 30.97 9.88
CA SER A 8 24.33 30.10 8.99
C SER A 8 22.87 30.08 9.46
N SER A 9 21.97 30.41 8.53
CA SER A 9 20.54 30.49 8.73
C SER A 9 19.95 29.11 9.09
N PRO A 10 19.00 28.99 10.02
CA PRO A 10 18.33 27.72 10.27
C PRO A 10 17.51 27.32 9.03
N LEU A 11 17.59 26.05 8.64
CA LEU A 11 16.75 25.46 7.60
C LEU A 11 15.28 25.83 7.91
N ARG A 12 14.64 26.52 6.97
CA ARG A 12 13.19 26.66 6.95
C ARG A 12 12.62 25.25 6.83
N THR A 13 12.07 24.73 7.92
CA THR A 13 11.06 23.69 7.83
C THR A 13 9.83 24.35 7.20
N SER A 14 9.73 24.27 5.88
CA SER A 14 8.48 24.58 5.20
C SER A 14 7.41 23.68 5.81
N GLY A 15 6.45 24.30 6.50
CA GLY A 15 5.25 23.63 6.95
C GLY A 15 4.48 23.20 5.72
N VAL A 16 4.65 21.93 5.35
CA VAL A 16 3.68 21.24 4.50
C VAL A 16 2.46 21.02 5.39
N PRO A 17 1.28 21.55 5.03
CA PRO A 17 0.08 21.30 5.81
C PRO A 17 -0.15 19.79 5.85
N ALA A 18 -0.46 19.25 7.03
CA ALA A 18 -0.90 17.87 7.17
C ALA A 18 -2.17 17.73 6.32
N HIS A 19 -2.07 17.05 5.18
CA HIS A 19 -3.25 16.68 4.41
C HIS A 19 -4.10 15.78 5.30
N THR A 20 -5.33 16.21 5.57
CA THR A 20 -6.31 15.37 6.23
C THR A 20 -6.65 14.20 5.31
N ALA A 21 -6.93 13.02 5.87
CA ALA A 21 -7.20 11.78 5.12
C ALA A 21 -8.31 11.87 4.04
N SER A 22 -9.05 12.98 3.98
CA SER A 22 -10.18 13.23 3.09
C SER A 22 -9.82 13.63 1.64
N ASP A 23 -8.56 13.98 1.34
CA ASP A 23 -8.17 14.49 0.00
C ASP A 23 -7.45 13.45 -0.88
N LEU A 24 -7.26 12.23 -0.38
CA LEU A 24 -6.49 11.20 -1.09
C LEU A 24 -7.37 10.39 -2.04
N PRO A 25 -6.82 9.91 -3.18
CA PRO A 25 -7.52 8.97 -4.04
C PRO A 25 -7.99 7.74 -3.23
N PRO A 26 -9.20 7.20 -3.49
CA PRO A 26 -9.72 6.05 -2.72
C PRO A 26 -8.80 4.83 -2.72
N VAL A 27 -7.96 4.66 -3.75
CA VAL A 27 -6.96 3.59 -3.81
C VAL A 27 -5.84 3.78 -2.77
N VAL A 28 -5.41 5.02 -2.52
CA VAL A 28 -4.38 5.33 -1.52
C VAL A 28 -4.92 5.05 -0.12
N GLU A 29 -6.17 5.44 0.15
CA GLU A 29 -6.82 5.15 1.42
C GLU A 29 -6.89 3.64 1.70
N ARG A 30 -7.39 2.85 0.73
CA ARG A 30 -7.46 1.38 0.84
C ARG A 30 -6.08 0.76 1.01
N PHE A 31 -5.12 1.16 0.18
CA PHE A 31 -3.75 0.65 0.26
C PHE A 31 -3.13 0.93 1.64
N CYS A 32 -3.19 2.18 2.12
CA CYS A 32 -2.68 2.55 3.44
C CYS A 32 -3.40 1.81 4.57
N ARG A 33 -4.69 1.50 4.44
CA ARG A 33 -5.43 0.66 5.40
C ARG A 33 -4.92 -0.78 5.38
N TYR A 34 -4.76 -1.40 4.22
CA TYR A 34 -4.36 -2.80 4.10
C TYR A 34 -2.93 -3.06 4.59
N VAL A 35 -1.98 -2.17 4.27
CA VAL A 35 -0.57 -2.35 4.69
C VAL A 35 -0.37 -2.33 6.21
N GLN A 36 -1.34 -1.81 6.97
CA GLN A 36 -1.30 -1.79 8.44
C GLN A 36 -1.79 -3.11 9.06
N ILE A 37 -2.38 -4.01 8.27
CA ILE A 37 -2.85 -5.32 8.70
C ILE A 37 -1.69 -6.30 8.58
N ASP A 38 -1.34 -6.96 9.67
CA ASP A 38 -0.24 -7.92 9.67
C ASP A 38 -0.65 -9.22 8.97
N THR A 39 -0.16 -9.42 7.76
CA THR A 39 -0.43 -10.61 6.93
C THR A 39 0.82 -11.44 6.66
N GLN A 40 1.90 -11.24 7.40
CA GLN A 40 3.18 -11.91 7.12
C GLN A 40 3.03 -13.44 7.11
N SER A 41 3.58 -14.10 6.09
CA SER A 41 3.54 -15.55 5.94
C SER A 41 4.59 -16.27 6.80
N ALA A 42 4.38 -17.58 6.99
CA ALA A 42 5.29 -18.46 7.72
C ALA A 42 5.76 -19.61 6.82
N PRO A 43 6.99 -19.57 6.26
CA PRO A 43 7.46 -20.55 5.28
C PRO A 43 7.51 -22.00 5.79
N THR A 44 7.64 -22.18 7.11
CA THR A 44 7.71 -23.51 7.74
C THR A 44 6.33 -24.05 8.15
N SER A 45 5.25 -23.32 7.86
CA SER A 45 3.90 -23.74 8.22
C SER A 45 3.42 -24.89 7.32
N ALA A 46 2.65 -25.80 7.92
CA ALA A 46 1.95 -26.87 7.22
C ALA A 46 0.46 -26.56 6.98
N THR A 47 0.01 -25.36 7.36
CA THR A 47 -1.40 -24.92 7.21
C THR A 47 -1.56 -23.94 6.06
N PHE A 48 -2.79 -23.81 5.57
CA PHE A 48 -3.21 -22.80 4.60
C PHE A 48 -4.38 -22.00 5.20
N PRO A 49 -4.26 -20.66 5.36
CA PRO A 49 -3.05 -19.87 5.15
C PRO A 49 -1.92 -20.24 6.12
N SER A 50 -0.68 -19.87 5.78
CA SER A 50 0.49 -20.21 6.59
C SER A 50 0.48 -19.55 7.97
N THR A 51 -0.18 -18.40 8.09
CA THR A 51 -0.46 -17.71 9.36
C THR A 51 -1.93 -17.31 9.43
N ALA A 52 -2.57 -17.52 10.59
CA ALA A 52 -3.99 -17.23 10.76
C ALA A 52 -4.35 -15.74 10.57
N LYS A 53 -3.39 -14.84 10.83
CA LYS A 53 -3.52 -13.39 10.67
C LYS A 53 -3.76 -12.94 9.21
N GLN A 54 -3.38 -13.75 8.22
CA GLN A 54 -3.73 -13.49 6.82
C GLN A 54 -5.25 -13.43 6.61
N MET A 55 -6.03 -14.17 7.42
CA MET A 55 -7.49 -14.17 7.35
C MET A 55 -8.11 -12.83 7.72
N ASP A 56 -7.40 -11.97 8.45
CA ASP A 56 -7.94 -10.67 8.88
C ASP A 56 -8.10 -9.73 7.68
N LEU A 57 -7.10 -9.68 6.79
CA LEU A 57 -7.24 -8.97 5.52
C LEU A 57 -8.26 -9.67 4.59
N SER A 58 -8.24 -11.00 4.49
CA SER A 58 -9.18 -11.72 3.61
C SER A 58 -10.65 -11.46 3.99
N ARG A 59 -10.99 -11.45 5.28
CA ARG A 59 -12.36 -11.13 5.74
C ARG A 59 -12.75 -9.69 5.41
N LEU A 60 -11.86 -8.73 5.66
CA LEU A 60 -12.08 -7.33 5.27
C LEU A 60 -12.34 -7.20 3.77
N LEU A 61 -11.59 -7.93 2.94
CA LEU A 61 -11.77 -7.91 1.49
C LEU A 61 -13.15 -8.46 1.07
N VAL A 62 -13.61 -9.55 1.68
CA VAL A 62 -14.99 -10.05 1.43
C VAL A 62 -16.03 -8.99 1.78
N ASP A 63 -15.91 -8.37 2.95
CA ASP A 63 -16.84 -7.33 3.39
C ASP A 63 -16.85 -6.14 2.42
N GLU A 64 -15.68 -5.70 1.96
CA GLU A 64 -15.55 -4.62 0.99
C GLU A 64 -16.09 -4.99 -0.40
N LEU A 65 -15.87 -6.22 -0.88
CA LEU A 65 -16.40 -6.71 -2.15
C LEU A 65 -17.93 -6.82 -2.12
N CYS A 66 -18.49 -7.35 -1.04
CA CYS A 66 -19.94 -7.37 -0.78
C CYS A 66 -20.52 -5.95 -0.76
N ALA A 67 -19.83 -4.99 -0.12
CA ALA A 67 -20.24 -3.59 -0.10
C ALA A 67 -20.15 -2.90 -1.48
N MET A 68 -19.44 -3.50 -2.44
CA MET A 68 -19.39 -3.09 -3.85
C MET A 68 -20.38 -3.87 -4.72
N ASP A 69 -21.44 -4.43 -4.13
CA ASP A 69 -22.50 -5.20 -4.79
C ASP A 69 -22.04 -6.52 -5.42
N LEU A 70 -20.87 -7.05 -5.04
CA LEU A 70 -20.43 -8.38 -5.43
C LEU A 70 -20.89 -9.42 -4.40
N ALA A 71 -22.18 -9.76 -4.47
CA ALA A 71 -22.84 -10.63 -3.49
C ALA A 71 -22.34 -12.08 -3.49
N ASP A 72 -21.59 -12.50 -4.51
CA ASP A 72 -20.95 -13.81 -4.58
C ASP A 72 -19.56 -13.83 -3.91
N ALA A 73 -19.14 -12.72 -3.29
CA ALA A 73 -17.86 -12.67 -2.61
C ALA A 73 -17.81 -13.66 -1.45
N GLU A 74 -16.82 -14.54 -1.47
CA GLU A 74 -16.66 -15.60 -0.48
C GLU A 74 -15.20 -15.78 -0.06
N LEU A 75 -15.02 -16.30 1.16
CA LEU A 75 -13.74 -16.71 1.72
C LEU A 75 -13.81 -18.19 2.06
N ASP A 76 -12.94 -18.99 1.44
CA ASP A 76 -12.88 -20.42 1.69
C ASP A 76 -12.10 -20.78 2.97
N GLU A 77 -12.07 -22.07 3.30
CA GLU A 77 -11.38 -22.59 4.48
C GLU A 77 -9.84 -22.47 4.41
N HIS A 78 -9.29 -22.24 3.21
CA HIS A 78 -7.85 -22.10 2.96
C HIS A 78 -7.39 -20.65 2.86
N GLY A 79 -8.31 -19.69 2.98
CA GLY A 79 -8.01 -18.26 2.99
C GLY A 79 -8.08 -17.58 1.63
N TYR A 80 -8.59 -18.25 0.60
CA TYR A 80 -8.79 -17.64 -0.72
C TYR A 80 -10.08 -16.83 -0.76
N VAL A 81 -9.98 -15.62 -1.32
CA VAL A 81 -11.12 -14.73 -1.56
C VAL A 81 -11.47 -14.80 -3.04
N PHE A 82 -12.74 -15.08 -3.34
CA PHE A 82 -13.29 -15.09 -4.68
C PHE A 82 -14.44 -14.09 -4.77
N ALA A 83 -14.62 -13.46 -5.93
CA ALA A 83 -15.78 -12.64 -6.27
C ALA A 83 -15.86 -12.50 -7.81
N THR A 84 -17.07 -12.29 -8.34
CA THR A 84 -17.29 -12.16 -9.78
C THR A 84 -17.82 -10.77 -10.12
N VAL A 85 -17.07 -10.02 -10.91
CA VAL A 85 -17.61 -8.81 -11.54
C VAL A 85 -18.44 -9.22 -12.76
N PRO A 86 -19.75 -8.94 -12.80
CA PRO A 86 -20.59 -9.31 -13.94
C PRO A 86 -20.18 -8.53 -15.19
N SER A 87 -20.37 -9.14 -16.36
CA SER A 87 -20.16 -8.44 -17.63
C SER A 87 -21.09 -7.23 -17.72
N SER A 88 -20.60 -6.13 -18.29
CA SER A 88 -21.42 -4.97 -18.63
C SER A 88 -22.23 -5.15 -19.92
N LEU A 89 -22.11 -6.31 -20.59
CA LEU A 89 -22.81 -6.65 -21.84
C LEU A 89 -24.05 -7.53 -21.58
N PRO A 90 -25.00 -7.62 -22.52
CA PRO A 90 -26.09 -8.59 -22.48
C PRO A 90 -25.58 -10.03 -22.35
N ALA A 91 -26.37 -10.89 -21.70
CA ALA A 91 -25.96 -12.25 -21.36
C ALA A 91 -25.56 -13.08 -22.60
N GLU A 92 -26.27 -12.93 -23.73
CA GLU A 92 -25.93 -13.65 -24.97
C GLU A 92 -24.60 -13.23 -25.61
N ASP A 93 -24.18 -11.98 -25.38
CA ASP A 93 -22.89 -11.46 -25.85
C ASP A 93 -21.78 -11.88 -24.89
N ALA A 94 -22.02 -11.72 -23.58
CA ALA A 94 -21.09 -12.09 -22.52
C ALA A 94 -20.73 -13.59 -22.57
N ALA A 95 -21.70 -14.46 -22.85
CA ALA A 95 -21.50 -15.90 -22.95
C ALA A 95 -20.54 -16.34 -24.08
N ARG A 96 -20.25 -15.45 -25.04
CA ARG A 96 -19.30 -15.69 -26.14
C ARG A 96 -17.89 -15.17 -25.83
N LEU A 97 -17.69 -14.48 -24.71
CA LEU A 97 -16.41 -13.91 -24.31
C LEU A 97 -15.72 -14.80 -23.26
N PRO A 98 -14.38 -14.84 -23.25
CA PRO A 98 -13.66 -15.54 -22.20
C PRO A 98 -13.74 -14.78 -20.87
N THR A 99 -13.86 -15.52 -19.77
CA THR A 99 -13.66 -14.96 -18.42
C THR A 99 -12.19 -14.65 -18.19
N VAL A 100 -11.90 -13.49 -17.60
CA VAL A 100 -10.54 -13.08 -17.19
C VAL A 100 -10.46 -13.07 -15.66
N GLY A 101 -9.40 -13.65 -15.12
CA GLY A 101 -9.11 -13.61 -13.68
C GLY A 101 -8.03 -12.57 -13.36
N LEU A 102 -8.26 -11.77 -12.33
CA LEU A 102 -7.26 -10.92 -11.70
C LEU A 102 -6.90 -11.54 -10.36
N VAL A 103 -5.61 -11.76 -10.10
CA VAL A 103 -5.13 -12.45 -8.90
C VAL A 103 -4.06 -11.62 -8.22
N ALA A 104 -4.18 -11.51 -6.90
CA ALA A 104 -3.19 -10.95 -5.99
C ALA A 104 -3.06 -11.87 -4.78
N HIS A 105 -1.94 -11.77 -4.05
CA HIS A 105 -1.73 -12.47 -2.79
C HIS A 105 -1.90 -11.50 -1.61
N VAL A 106 -2.36 -12.00 -0.47
CA VAL A 106 -2.65 -11.18 0.74
C VAL A 106 -1.46 -11.09 1.70
N ASP A 107 -0.50 -11.99 1.59
CA ASP A 107 0.60 -12.12 2.53
C ASP A 107 1.79 -11.19 2.22
N THR A 108 2.56 -10.91 3.26
CA THR A 108 3.84 -10.19 3.16
C THR A 108 5.02 -11.11 3.46
N SER A 109 6.20 -10.77 2.91
CA SER A 109 7.42 -11.58 3.08
C SER A 109 7.83 -11.71 4.56
N PRO A 110 8.34 -12.88 4.99
CA PRO A 110 8.95 -13.04 6.31
C PRO A 110 10.27 -12.28 6.49
N ASP A 111 10.88 -11.75 5.41
CA ASP A 111 12.19 -11.09 5.45
C ASP A 111 12.19 -9.75 6.20
N ALA A 112 11.02 -9.12 6.33
CA ALA A 112 10.83 -7.89 7.09
C ALA A 112 9.53 -7.96 7.89
N PRO A 113 9.45 -7.33 9.09
CA PRO A 113 8.23 -7.33 9.89
C PRO A 113 7.03 -6.73 9.14
N GLY A 114 5.95 -7.51 9.01
CA GLY A 114 4.66 -7.04 8.48
C GLY A 114 3.75 -6.38 9.54
N ALA A 115 4.15 -6.40 10.81
CA ALA A 115 3.39 -5.82 11.92
C ALA A 115 3.77 -4.37 12.19
N ASN A 116 2.79 -3.57 12.63
CA ASN A 116 2.98 -2.16 13.05
C ASN A 116 3.55 -1.26 11.95
N VAL A 117 3.27 -1.57 10.69
CA VAL A 117 3.63 -0.74 9.54
C VAL A 117 2.97 0.64 9.69
N ARG A 118 3.73 1.69 9.40
CA ARG A 118 3.27 3.08 9.42
C ARG A 118 3.51 3.68 8.04
N PRO A 119 2.53 3.66 7.13
CA PRO A 119 2.73 4.21 5.79
C PRO A 119 3.08 5.69 5.88
N LEU A 120 4.10 6.10 5.11
CA LEU A 120 4.52 7.49 4.95
C LEU A 120 4.14 7.92 3.55
N LEU A 121 3.26 8.91 3.47
CA LEU A 121 2.83 9.46 2.19
C LEU A 121 3.62 10.73 1.89
N HIS A 122 4.23 10.76 0.72
CA HIS A 122 4.97 11.91 0.20
C HIS A 122 4.23 12.45 -1.02
N PRO A 123 3.26 13.36 -0.85
CA PRO A 123 2.56 13.95 -1.98
C PRO A 123 3.52 14.84 -2.78
N ASP A 124 3.30 14.88 -4.09
CA ASP A 124 4.05 15.72 -5.03
C ASP A 124 5.57 15.62 -4.84
N TYR A 125 6.10 14.39 -4.80
CA TYR A 125 7.49 14.12 -4.44
C TYR A 125 8.49 15.02 -5.19
N ASP A 126 9.29 15.79 -4.45
CA ASP A 126 10.14 16.86 -5.00
C ASP A 126 11.53 16.37 -5.46
N GLY A 127 11.80 15.06 -5.32
CA GLY A 127 13.10 14.48 -5.65
C GLY A 127 14.17 14.70 -4.60
N ALA A 128 13.82 15.21 -3.41
CA ALA A 128 14.76 15.29 -2.31
C ALA A 128 14.98 13.92 -1.67
N ALA A 129 16.17 13.72 -1.12
CA ALA A 129 16.42 12.60 -0.24
C ALA A 129 15.63 12.77 1.08
N PHE A 130 15.12 11.68 1.63
CA PHE A 130 14.42 11.71 2.92
C PHE A 130 14.79 10.51 3.79
N ALA A 131 14.93 10.78 5.09
CA ALA A 131 15.24 9.77 6.10
C ALA A 131 13.97 9.12 6.64
N LEU A 132 14.02 7.83 6.96
CA LEU A 132 12.90 7.13 7.58
C LEU A 132 12.80 7.56 9.06
N PRO A 133 11.60 7.94 9.56
CA PRO A 133 11.42 8.38 10.95
C PRO A 133 11.81 7.34 12.01
N GLY A 134 11.74 6.05 11.68
CA GLY A 134 12.09 4.95 12.59
C GLY A 134 13.60 4.70 12.72
N ASP A 135 14.38 5.11 11.71
CA ASP A 135 15.84 5.04 11.73
C ASP A 135 16.41 6.12 10.78
N PRO A 136 16.88 7.26 11.32
CA PRO A 136 17.44 8.35 10.52
C PRO A 136 18.69 7.95 9.71
N ALA A 137 19.35 6.84 10.04
CA ALA A 137 20.46 6.32 9.23
C ALA A 137 19.98 5.69 7.91
N VAL A 138 18.70 5.31 7.81
CA VAL A 138 18.09 4.80 6.59
C VAL A 138 17.49 5.96 5.81
N THR A 139 18.15 6.30 4.70
CA THR A 139 17.74 7.40 3.81
C THR A 139 17.42 6.84 2.42
N LEU A 140 16.28 7.24 1.88
CA LEU A 140 15.93 7.07 0.48
C LEU A 140 16.49 8.27 -0.28
N ASP A 141 17.51 8.01 -1.10
CA ASP A 141 18.29 9.04 -1.78
C ASP A 141 18.29 8.76 -3.30
N PRO A 142 17.76 9.66 -4.13
CA PRO A 142 17.76 9.50 -5.59
C PRO A 142 19.15 9.35 -6.22
N ASP A 143 20.22 9.81 -5.58
CA ASP A 143 21.59 9.56 -6.03
C ASP A 143 22.01 8.09 -5.86
N ARG A 144 21.48 7.43 -4.83
CA ARG A 144 21.73 6.01 -4.53
C ARG A 144 20.70 5.09 -5.17
N GLN A 145 19.49 5.60 -5.41
CA GLN A 145 18.36 4.89 -6.02
C GLN A 145 17.79 5.74 -7.17
N PRO A 146 18.42 5.71 -8.36
CA PRO A 146 18.05 6.57 -9.48
C PRO A 146 16.59 6.44 -9.94
N ALA A 147 15.93 5.31 -9.67
CA ALA A 147 14.52 5.10 -9.97
C ALA A 147 13.60 6.13 -9.30
N LEU A 148 13.99 6.68 -8.14
CA LEU A 148 13.22 7.73 -7.46
C LEU A 148 13.04 8.99 -8.32
N ARG A 149 13.97 9.27 -9.23
CA ARG A 149 13.87 10.42 -10.15
C ARG A 149 12.70 10.31 -11.13
N ALA A 150 12.21 9.10 -11.39
CA ALA A 150 11.06 8.88 -12.26
C ALA A 150 9.72 9.21 -11.58
N HIS A 151 9.74 9.58 -10.29
CA HIS A 151 8.54 9.83 -9.49
C HIS A 151 8.41 11.30 -9.06
N LEU A 152 9.12 12.22 -9.72
CA LEU A 152 8.99 13.67 -9.48
C LEU A 152 7.55 14.13 -9.71
N GLY A 153 6.94 14.75 -8.69
CA GLY A 153 5.56 15.22 -8.72
C GLY A 153 4.49 14.12 -8.62
N HIS A 154 4.86 12.87 -8.33
CA HIS A 154 3.91 11.79 -8.13
C HIS A 154 3.44 11.72 -6.66
N THR A 155 2.28 11.10 -6.44
CA THR A 155 1.72 10.70 -5.13
C THR A 155 1.44 9.20 -5.12
#